data_AF-A0A1V9YE37-F1
#
_entry.id   AF-A0A1V9YE37-F1
#
_cell.length_a   1.000
_cell.length_b   1.000
_cell.length_c   1.000
_cell.angle_alpha   90.00
_cell.angle_beta   90.00
_cell.angle_gamma   90.00
#
_symmetry.space_group_name_H-M   'P 1'
#
loop_
_entity.id
_entity.type
_entity.pdbx_description
1 polymer ?
#
loop_
_entity_poly.entity_id
_entity_poly.type
_entity_poly.pdbx_seq_one_letter_code
_entity_poly.pdbx_strand_id
1 'polypeptide(L)'
;MGRARKIIKNVIEHTRGMVRNRGVEAPEWLEMVNRFPPPAMPRTDYDKLPKLEFPQDRLAELYARKSAFPTDDETAYEFADEQLTLIELGVPEKKAFAMLMEKYEAVEGDRFLQKYYQVRGEEFIPSTKVHEMVDRWAAQEATAIKEGMRLEFEDAQEIAALEKEYIREE
;
A
#
# COMPACT_ATOMS: atom_id res chain seq x y z
N MET A 1 -7.69 24.37 43.53
CA MET A 1 -6.60 25.23 43.01
C MET A 1 -6.84 25.50 41.53
N GLY A 2 -7.18 26.73 41.16
CA GLY A 2 -7.47 27.09 39.77
C GLY A 2 -6.18 27.23 38.97
N ARG A 3 -6.07 26.52 37.85
CA ARG A 3 -4.96 26.63 36.89
C ARG A 3 -4.96 28.06 36.32
N ALA A 4 -3.84 28.78 36.42
CA ALA A 4 -3.71 30.12 35.86
C ALA A 4 -4.07 30.10 34.37
N ARG A 5 -5.15 30.80 33.99
CA ARG A 5 -5.51 30.96 32.57
C ARG A 5 -4.46 31.87 31.94
N LYS A 6 -3.68 31.33 31.01
CA LYS A 6 -2.75 32.13 30.20
C LYS A 6 -3.64 33.05 29.35
N ILE A 7 -3.68 34.35 29.69
CA ILE A 7 -4.41 35.33 28.89
C ILE A 7 -3.60 35.54 27.62
N ILE A 8 -3.98 34.86 26.54
CA ILE A 8 -3.39 35.08 25.22
C ILE A 8 -4.01 36.38 24.70
N LYS A 9 -3.28 37.49 24.86
CA LYS A 9 -3.67 38.79 24.27
C LYS A 9 -3.18 38.83 22.83
N ASN A 10 -3.97 39.44 21.95
CA ASN A 10 -3.52 39.76 20.60
C ASN A 10 -2.32 40.71 20.69
N VAL A 11 -1.14 40.24 20.30
CA VAL A 11 0.13 40.97 20.41
C VAL A 11 0.06 42.29 19.66
N ILE A 12 -0.62 42.32 18.53
CA ILE A 12 -0.75 43.51 17.67
C ILE A 12 -1.61 44.57 18.36
N GLU A 13 -2.76 44.19 18.91
CA GLU A 13 -3.63 45.13 19.64
C GLU A 13 -2.96 45.64 20.91
N HIS A 14 -2.26 44.76 21.62
CA HIS A 14 -1.59 45.12 22.87
C HIS A 14 -0.45 46.11 22.65
N THR A 15 0.41 45.85 21.65
CA THR A 15 1.54 46.73 21.29
C THR A 15 1.06 48.06 20.73
N ARG A 16 0.03 48.09 19.87
CA ARG A 16 -0.62 49.34 19.42
C ARG A 16 -1.10 50.18 20.61
N GLY A 17 -1.72 49.54 21.62
CA GLY A 17 -2.16 50.21 22.83
C GLY A 17 -1.00 50.80 23.66
N MET A 18 0.10 50.07 23.79
CA MET A 18 1.30 50.55 24.49
C MET A 18 1.98 51.73 23.79
N VAL A 19 2.13 51.67 22.47
CA VAL A 19 2.70 52.76 21.66
C VAL A 19 1.81 54.01 21.73
N ARG A 20 0.48 53.85 21.63
CA ARG A 20 -0.47 54.97 21.76
C ARG A 20 -0.38 55.66 23.13
N ASN A 21 -0.15 54.90 24.19
CA ASN A 21 0.00 55.42 25.55
C ASN A 21 1.43 55.90 25.86
N ARG A 22 2.34 55.92 24.87
CA ARG A 22 3.76 56.24 25.02
C ARG A 22 4.50 55.37 26.03
N GLY A 23 4.00 54.15 26.27
CA GLY A 23 4.61 53.18 27.20
C GLY A 23 5.80 52.44 26.60
N VAL A 24 5.88 52.36 25.27
CA VAL A 24 6.97 51.72 24.50
C VAL A 24 7.13 52.49 23.17
N GLU A 25 8.35 52.56 22.65
CA GLU A 25 8.60 53.06 21.29
C GLU A 25 7.97 52.14 20.23
N ALA A 26 7.58 52.71 19.08
CA ALA A 26 6.97 51.95 18.01
C ALA A 26 7.98 50.95 17.42
N PRO A 27 7.72 49.63 17.48
CA PRO A 27 8.65 48.67 16.92
C PRO A 27 8.56 48.65 15.39
N GLU A 28 9.69 48.42 14.73
CA GLU A 28 9.83 48.49 13.26
C GLU A 28 8.83 47.59 12.50
N TRP A 29 8.48 46.44 13.07
CA TRP A 29 7.53 45.50 12.46
C TRP A 29 6.07 45.98 12.49
N LEU A 30 5.72 46.94 13.34
CA LEU A 30 4.34 47.39 13.51
C LEU A 30 3.81 48.08 12.24
N GLU A 31 4.66 48.80 11.52
CA GLU A 31 4.31 49.42 10.24
C GLU A 31 3.97 48.38 9.18
N MET A 32 4.76 47.31 9.10
CA MET A 32 4.53 46.20 8.16
C MET A 32 3.20 45.49 8.44
N VAL A 33 2.89 45.24 9.71
CA VAL A 33 1.63 44.60 10.14
C VAL A 33 0.42 45.50 9.93
N ASN A 34 0.57 46.82 10.02
CA ASN A 34 -0.52 47.75 9.69
C ASN A 34 -0.80 47.77 8.19
N ARG A 35 0.25 47.65 7.36
CA ARG A 35 0.12 47.59 5.90
C ARG A 35 -0.45 46.25 5.42
N PHE A 36 -0.06 45.16 6.07
CA PHE A 36 -0.51 43.80 5.76
C PHE A 36 -1.02 43.15 7.06
N PRO A 37 -2.27 43.43 7.47
CA PRO A 37 -2.82 42.82 8.66
C PRO A 37 -2.89 41.30 8.48
N PRO A 38 -2.69 40.53 9.56
CA PRO A 38 -2.87 39.08 9.48
C PRO A 38 -4.31 38.77 9.04
N PRO A 39 -4.52 37.65 8.33
CA PRO A 39 -5.86 37.23 7.95
C PRO A 39 -6.73 37.08 9.21
N ALA A 40 -8.00 37.46 9.10
CA ALA A 40 -8.95 37.23 10.17
C ALA A 40 -8.99 35.74 10.49
N MET A 41 -8.95 35.40 11.77
CA MET A 41 -9.14 34.01 12.19
C MET A 41 -10.48 33.52 11.63
N PRO A 42 -10.52 32.33 10.99
CA PRO A 42 -11.77 31.76 10.55
C PRO A 42 -12.70 31.62 11.76
N ARG A 43 -14.00 31.84 11.54
CA ARG A 43 -15.02 31.68 12.59
C ARG A 43 -14.85 30.32 13.24
N THR A 44 -14.55 30.32 14.54
CA THR A 44 -14.45 29.11 15.37
C THR A 44 -15.81 28.55 15.75
N ASP A 45 -16.90 29.15 15.25
CA ASP A 45 -18.29 28.71 15.47
C ASP A 45 -18.55 27.27 14.96
N TYR A 46 -17.63 26.74 14.13
CA TYR A 46 -17.59 25.32 13.83
C TYR A 46 -16.89 24.58 14.97
N ASP A 47 -17.67 24.14 15.96
CA ASP A 47 -17.22 23.29 17.09
C ASP A 47 -16.54 21.99 16.62
N LYS A 48 -16.71 21.61 15.34
CA LYS A 48 -16.13 20.42 14.74
C LYS A 48 -15.74 20.67 13.29
N LEU A 49 -14.51 20.27 12.93
CA LEU A 49 -14.08 20.23 11.54
C LEU A 49 -14.99 19.28 10.75
N PRO A 50 -15.46 19.66 9.54
CA PRO A 50 -16.27 18.78 8.72
C PRO A 50 -15.45 17.53 8.37
N LYS A 51 -16.09 16.36 8.47
CA LYS A 51 -15.48 15.11 8.02
C LYS A 51 -15.61 15.05 6.50
N LEU A 52 -14.48 14.94 5.81
CA LEU A 52 -14.44 14.68 4.38
C LEU A 52 -14.69 13.18 4.17
N GLU A 53 -15.72 12.85 3.42
CA GLU A 53 -16.09 11.47 3.07
C GLU A 53 -16.29 11.41 1.56
N PHE A 54 -15.67 10.42 0.92
CA PHE A 54 -15.79 10.21 -0.51
C PHE A 54 -16.58 8.92 -0.81
N PRO A 55 -17.34 8.86 -1.92
CA PRO A 55 -18.03 7.64 -2.32
C PRO A 55 -17.07 6.45 -2.53
N GLN A 56 -15.84 6.73 -2.98
CA GLN A 56 -14.81 5.71 -3.18
C GLN A 56 -14.41 5.03 -1.88
N ASP A 57 -14.39 5.74 -0.74
CA ASP A 57 -13.97 5.16 0.54
C ASP A 57 -14.81 3.93 0.89
N ARG A 58 -16.13 4.02 0.65
CA ARG A 58 -17.05 2.89 0.84
C ARG A 58 -16.77 1.74 -0.13
N LEU A 59 -16.51 2.05 -1.40
CA LEU A 59 -16.29 1.04 -2.44
C LEU A 59 -14.95 0.31 -2.25
N ALA A 60 -13.89 1.06 -1.91
CA ALA A 60 -12.56 0.53 -1.61
C ALA A 60 -12.61 -0.40 -0.39
N GLU A 61 -13.29 0.00 0.69
CA GLU A 61 -13.47 -0.85 1.87
C GLU A 61 -14.26 -2.12 1.53
N LEU A 62 -15.30 -2.02 0.69
CA LEU A 62 -16.06 -3.18 0.25
C LEU A 62 -15.23 -4.14 -0.59
N TYR A 63 -14.35 -3.64 -1.46
CA TYR A 63 -13.43 -4.45 -2.23
C TYR A 63 -12.41 -5.14 -1.33
N ALA A 64 -11.71 -4.40 -0.47
CA ALA A 64 -10.72 -4.95 0.46
C ALA A 64 -11.30 -5.99 1.43
N ARG A 65 -12.58 -5.87 1.81
CA ARG A 65 -13.27 -6.89 2.64
C ARG A 65 -13.66 -8.15 1.87
N LYS A 66 -13.87 -8.04 0.56
CA LYS A 66 -14.33 -9.14 -0.30
C LYS A 66 -13.20 -9.81 -1.06
N SER A 67 -12.08 -9.13 -1.26
CA SER A 67 -10.91 -9.70 -1.89
C SER A 67 -10.37 -10.83 -1.03
N ALA A 68 -10.03 -11.95 -1.67
CA ALA A 68 -9.35 -13.06 -1.01
C ALA A 68 -7.85 -12.79 -0.82
N PHE A 69 -7.34 -11.73 -1.45
CA PHE A 69 -5.94 -11.36 -1.46
C PHE A 69 -5.69 -10.19 -0.50
N PRO A 70 -4.51 -10.11 0.14
CA PRO A 70 -4.10 -8.94 0.88
C PRO A 70 -3.83 -7.79 -0.10
N THR A 71 -4.89 -7.02 -0.38
CA THR A 71 -4.88 -5.85 -1.28
C THR A 71 -4.31 -4.65 -0.56
N ASP A 72 -3.45 -3.89 -1.24
CA ASP A 72 -2.99 -2.56 -0.83
C ASP A 72 -4.09 -1.49 -1.03
N ASP A 73 -4.01 -0.43 -0.22
CA ASP A 73 -4.99 0.65 -0.25
C ASP A 73 -5.05 1.31 -1.64
N GLU A 74 -3.91 1.51 -2.30
CA GLU A 74 -3.83 2.12 -3.64
C GLU A 74 -4.64 1.32 -4.67
N THR A 75 -4.43 0.02 -4.77
CA THR A 75 -5.19 -0.84 -5.69
C THR A 75 -6.67 -0.93 -5.31
N ALA A 76 -7.00 -0.84 -4.02
CA ALA A 76 -8.40 -0.76 -3.60
C ALA A 76 -9.09 0.54 -4.05
N TYR A 77 -8.38 1.67 -4.03
CA TYR A 77 -8.87 2.94 -4.57
C TYR A 77 -8.97 2.94 -6.10
N GLU A 78 -8.00 2.35 -6.81
CA GLU A 78 -8.08 2.17 -8.27
C GLU A 78 -9.31 1.36 -8.66
N PHE A 79 -9.56 0.24 -7.96
CA PHE A 79 -10.77 -0.55 -8.16
C PHE A 79 -12.04 0.27 -7.89
N ALA A 80 -12.05 1.05 -6.80
CA ALA A 80 -13.17 1.89 -6.44
C ALA A 80 -13.45 2.99 -7.48
N ASP A 81 -12.42 3.61 -8.05
CA ASP A 81 -12.53 4.64 -9.09
C ASP A 81 -13.05 4.04 -10.40
N GLU A 82 -12.55 2.88 -10.83
CA GLU A 82 -13.08 2.17 -12.00
C GLU A 82 -14.54 1.75 -11.76
N GLN A 83 -14.87 1.27 -10.56
CA GLN A 83 -16.24 0.89 -10.21
C GLN A 83 -17.17 2.10 -10.22
N LEU A 84 -16.72 3.23 -9.66
CA LEU A 84 -17.48 4.48 -9.65
C LEU A 84 -17.73 4.97 -11.08
N THR A 85 -16.70 4.91 -11.94
CA THR A 85 -16.82 5.27 -13.36
C THR A 85 -17.88 4.42 -14.07
N LEU A 86 -17.91 3.10 -13.83
CA LEU A 86 -18.95 2.23 -14.40
C LEU A 86 -20.35 2.58 -13.89
N ILE A 87 -20.46 2.94 -12.60
CA ILE A 87 -21.73 3.38 -12.00
C ILE A 87 -22.21 4.69 -12.63
N GLU A 88 -21.31 5.64 -12.86
CA GLU A 88 -21.62 6.91 -13.53
C GLU A 88 -22.08 6.71 -14.98
N LEU A 89 -21.56 5.68 -15.67
CA LEU A 89 -22.02 5.26 -17.00
C LEU A 89 -23.37 4.51 -16.99
N GLY A 90 -23.99 4.35 -15.82
CA GLY A 90 -25.31 3.73 -15.65
C GLY A 90 -25.29 2.22 -15.40
N VAL A 91 -24.12 1.62 -15.14
CA VAL A 91 -24.03 0.21 -14.76
C VAL A 91 -24.41 0.04 -13.29
N PRO A 92 -25.31 -0.89 -12.93
CA PRO A 92 -25.64 -1.14 -11.52
C PRO A 92 -24.41 -1.55 -10.69
N GLU A 93 -24.30 -1.07 -9.45
CA GLU A 93 -23.17 -1.29 -8.53
C GLU A 93 -22.73 -2.77 -8.47
N LYS A 94 -23.69 -3.69 -8.33
CA LYS A 94 -23.41 -5.13 -8.26
C LYS A 94 -22.80 -5.70 -9.55
N LYS A 95 -23.25 -5.20 -10.70
CA LYS A 95 -22.75 -5.64 -12.01
C LYS A 95 -21.38 -5.04 -12.29
N ALA A 96 -21.19 -3.75 -11.98
CA ALA A 96 -19.89 -3.09 -12.06
C ALA A 96 -18.84 -3.81 -11.21
N PHE A 97 -19.19 -4.17 -9.97
CA PHE A 97 -18.32 -4.96 -9.09
C PHE A 97 -17.95 -6.31 -9.72
N ALA A 98 -18.93 -7.07 -10.19
CA ALA A 98 -18.67 -8.39 -10.79
C ALA A 98 -17.78 -8.32 -12.04
N MET A 99 -17.98 -7.32 -12.90
CA MET A 99 -17.16 -7.12 -14.11
C MET A 99 -15.71 -6.79 -13.77
N LEU A 100 -15.47 -5.98 -12.73
CA LEU A 100 -14.13 -5.61 -12.32
C LEU A 100 -13.43 -6.70 -11.53
N MET A 101 -14.15 -7.48 -10.73
CA MET A 101 -13.57 -8.59 -9.98
C MET A 101 -12.85 -9.59 -10.88
N GLU A 102 -13.42 -9.94 -12.04
CA GLU A 102 -12.77 -10.85 -12.99
C GLU A 102 -11.43 -10.29 -13.52
N LYS A 103 -11.41 -8.99 -13.83
CA LYS A 103 -10.18 -8.30 -14.27
C LYS A 103 -9.12 -8.29 -13.16
N TYR A 104 -9.52 -7.94 -11.94
CA TYR A 104 -8.59 -7.76 -10.83
C TYR A 104 -8.13 -9.09 -10.21
N GLU A 105 -8.92 -10.16 -10.31
CA GLU A 105 -8.52 -11.50 -9.86
C GLU A 105 -7.30 -12.01 -10.65
N ALA A 106 -7.26 -11.78 -11.96
CA ALA A 106 -6.10 -12.12 -12.79
C ALA A 106 -4.86 -11.28 -12.43
N VAL A 107 -5.04 -9.97 -12.24
CA VAL A 107 -3.93 -9.04 -11.92
C VAL A 107 -3.36 -9.31 -10.53
N GLU A 108 -4.22 -9.50 -9.52
CA GLU A 108 -3.81 -9.81 -8.15
C GLU A 108 -3.18 -11.21 -8.05
N GLY A 109 -3.67 -12.18 -8.81
CA GLY A 109 -3.04 -13.49 -8.94
C GLY A 109 -1.61 -13.39 -9.45
N ASP A 110 -1.38 -12.65 -10.54
CA ASP A 110 -0.04 -12.43 -11.09
C ASP A 110 0.86 -11.64 -10.12
N ARG A 111 0.31 -10.65 -9.41
CA ARG A 111 1.06 -9.85 -8.42
C ARG A 111 1.46 -10.69 -7.21
N PHE A 112 0.60 -11.59 -6.75
CA PHE A 112 0.91 -12.55 -5.70
C PHE A 112 2.04 -13.50 -6.13
N LEU A 113 1.92 -14.10 -7.32
CA LEU A 113 2.96 -14.99 -7.86
C LEU A 113 4.29 -14.26 -8.01
N GLN A 114 4.28 -13.03 -8.52
CA GLN A 114 5.48 -12.20 -8.63
C GLN A 114 6.19 -12.02 -7.29
N LYS A 115 5.46 -11.64 -6.23
CA LYS A 115 6.02 -11.51 -4.88
C LYS A 115 6.57 -12.84 -4.37
N TYR A 116 5.86 -13.95 -4.62
CA TYR A 116 6.30 -15.29 -4.21
C TYR A 116 7.62 -15.71 -4.88
N TYR A 117 7.77 -15.51 -6.18
CA TYR A 117 9.01 -15.82 -6.91
C TYR A 117 10.17 -14.92 -6.47
N GLN A 118 9.91 -13.62 -6.25
CA GLN A 118 10.93 -12.69 -5.73
C GLN A 118 11.47 -13.12 -4.37
N VAL A 119 10.62 -13.58 -3.45
CA VAL A 119 11.05 -14.09 -2.13
C VAL A 119 11.95 -15.32 -2.26
N ARG A 120 11.74 -16.15 -3.29
CA ARG A 120 12.57 -17.33 -3.58
C ARG A 120 13.83 -17.01 -4.38
N GLY A 121 14.04 -15.76 -4.78
CA GLY A 121 15.15 -15.37 -5.66
C GLY A 121 15.03 -15.95 -7.07
N GLU A 122 13.81 -16.31 -7.49
CA GLU A 122 13.52 -16.85 -8.81
C GLU A 122 12.90 -15.77 -9.71
N GLU A 123 13.15 -15.86 -11.02
CA GLU A 123 12.54 -14.95 -11.99
C GLU A 123 11.05 -15.25 -12.13
N PHE A 124 10.20 -14.22 -12.06
CA PHE A 124 8.76 -14.36 -12.32
C PHE A 124 8.48 -14.26 -13.81
N ILE A 125 7.76 -15.24 -14.37
CA ILE A 125 7.28 -15.20 -15.75
C ILE A 125 5.77 -14.91 -15.71
N PRO A 126 5.31 -13.77 -16.26
CA PRO A 126 3.89 -13.43 -16.28
C PRO A 126 3.05 -14.45 -17.04
N SER A 127 1.78 -14.59 -16.65
CA SER A 127 0.81 -15.49 -17.29
C SER A 127 0.62 -15.22 -18.80
N THR A 128 0.89 -13.99 -19.24
CA THR A 128 0.82 -13.56 -20.65
C THR A 128 1.93 -14.14 -21.52
N LYS A 129 3.00 -14.69 -20.93
CA LYS A 129 4.18 -15.19 -21.63
C LYS A 129 4.28 -16.71 -21.61
N VAL A 130 3.30 -17.37 -22.22
CA VAL A 130 3.15 -18.84 -22.21
C VAL A 130 4.40 -19.57 -22.71
N HIS A 131 5.04 -19.09 -23.78
CA HIS A 131 6.23 -19.74 -24.35
C HIS A 131 7.43 -19.75 -23.38
N GLU A 132 7.74 -18.62 -22.73
CA GLU A 132 8.81 -18.55 -21.73
C GLU A 132 8.51 -19.46 -20.53
N MET A 133 7.23 -19.59 -20.17
CA MET A 133 6.78 -20.46 -19.08
C MET A 133 7.00 -21.94 -19.41
N VAL A 134 6.67 -22.36 -20.65
CA VAL A 134 6.90 -23.72 -21.14
C VAL A 134 8.40 -24.05 -21.18
N ASP A 135 9.22 -23.13 -21.67
CA ASP A 135 10.67 -23.33 -21.74
C ASP A 135 11.29 -23.51 -20.35
N ARG A 136 10.87 -22.69 -19.39
CA ARG A 136 11.27 -22.84 -17.98
C ARG A 136 10.84 -24.18 -17.42
N TRP A 137 9.61 -24.62 -17.71
CA TRP A 137 9.08 -25.88 -17.19
C TRP A 137 9.84 -27.08 -17.74
N ALA A 138 10.13 -27.08 -19.04
CA ALA A 138 10.95 -28.10 -19.68
C ALA A 138 12.38 -28.14 -19.09
N ALA A 139 12.97 -26.98 -18.80
CA ALA A 139 14.27 -26.91 -18.14
C ALA A 139 14.23 -27.45 -16.71
N GLN A 140 13.21 -27.10 -15.92
CA GLN A 140 13.02 -27.58 -14.55
C GLN A 140 12.78 -29.09 -14.50
N GLU A 141 11.96 -29.62 -15.41
CA GLU A 141 11.69 -31.06 -15.54
C GLU A 141 12.98 -31.81 -15.90
N ALA A 142 13.75 -31.32 -16.89
CA ALA A 142 15.02 -31.92 -17.25
C ALA A 142 16.03 -31.92 -16.08
N THR A 143 16.09 -30.83 -15.28
CA THR A 143 16.95 -30.80 -14.10
C THR A 143 16.49 -31.76 -13.02
N ALA A 144 15.18 -31.87 -12.77
CA ALA A 144 14.63 -32.79 -11.78
C ALA A 144 14.87 -34.25 -12.17
N ILE A 145 14.71 -34.61 -13.44
CA ILE A 145 15.03 -35.95 -13.95
C ILE A 145 16.51 -36.25 -13.76
N LYS A 146 17.39 -35.31 -14.13
CA LYS A 146 18.84 -35.50 -13.99
C LYS A 146 19.25 -35.67 -12.52
N GLU A 147 18.64 -34.93 -11.61
CA GLU A 147 18.91 -35.03 -10.18
C GLU A 147 18.36 -36.34 -9.58
N GLY A 148 17.15 -36.75 -9.98
CA GLY A 148 16.60 -38.06 -9.61
C GLY A 148 17.50 -39.22 -10.04
N MET A 149 17.97 -39.20 -11.30
CA MET A 149 18.92 -40.21 -11.80
C MET A 149 20.25 -40.20 -11.03
N ARG A 150 20.71 -39.02 -10.57
CA ARG A 150 21.93 -38.92 -9.77
C ARG A 150 21.74 -39.60 -8.41
N LEU A 151 20.62 -39.35 -7.73
CA LEU A 151 20.31 -39.96 -6.44
C LEU A 151 20.21 -41.48 -6.55
N GLU A 152 19.51 -42.01 -7.56
CA GLU A 152 19.42 -43.46 -7.78
C GLU A 152 20.80 -44.10 -8.03
N PHE A 153 21.70 -43.38 -8.70
CA PHE A 153 23.06 -43.84 -8.94
C PHE A 153 23.93 -43.80 -7.67
N GLU A 154 23.81 -42.73 -6.87
CA GLU A 154 24.48 -42.60 -5.57
C GLU A 154 24.01 -43.73 -4.63
N ASP A 155 22.70 -43.97 -4.52
CA ASP A 155 22.12 -45.07 -3.72
C ASP A 155 22.63 -46.45 -4.17
N ALA A 156 22.68 -46.71 -5.48
CA ALA A 156 23.18 -47.98 -6.01
C ALA A 156 24.67 -48.20 -5.70
N GLN A 157 25.47 -47.13 -5.68
CA GLN A 157 26.88 -47.21 -5.29
C GLN A 157 27.06 -47.47 -3.80
N GLU A 158 26.25 -46.84 -2.95
CA GLU A 158 26.26 -47.08 -1.50
C GLU A 158 25.87 -48.53 -1.17
N ILE A 159 24.82 -49.06 -1.81
CA ILE A 159 24.41 -50.45 -1.63
C ILE A 159 25.53 -51.40 -2.07
N ALA A 160 26.13 -51.18 -3.24
CA ALA A 160 27.22 -52.02 -3.73
C ALA A 160 28.50 -51.93 -2.87
N ALA A 161 28.74 -50.80 -2.20
CA ALA A 161 29.83 -50.66 -1.24
C ALA A 161 29.55 -51.43 0.05
N LEU A 162 28.33 -51.33 0.60
CA LEU A 162 27.90 -52.07 1.78
C LEU A 162 27.91 -53.59 1.55
N GLU A 163 27.48 -54.07 0.38
CA GLU A 163 27.55 -55.48 0.02
C GLU A 163 29.00 -56.00 -0.01
N LYS A 164 29.96 -55.19 -0.51
CA LYS A 164 31.38 -55.56 -0.51
C LYS A 164 31.99 -55.58 0.88
N GLU A 165 31.54 -54.73 1.79
CA GLU A 165 31.97 -54.75 3.20
C GLU A 165 31.41 -55.97 3.93
N TYR A 166 30.13 -56.30 3.73
CA TYR A 166 29.50 -57.48 4.32
C TYR A 166 30.19 -58.79 3.91
N ILE A 167 30.52 -58.95 2.62
CA ILE A 167 31.24 -60.14 2.10
C ILE A 167 32.67 -60.25 2.66
N ARG A 168 33.24 -59.15 3.20
CA ARG A 168 34.60 -59.14 3.76
C ARG A 168 34.66 -59.50 5.24
N GLU A 169 33.53 -59.45 5.94
CA GLU A 169 33.41 -59.79 7.37
C GLU A 169 32.97 -61.25 7.62
N GLU A 170 32.51 -61.97 6.59
CA GLU A 170 32.31 -63.43 6.59
C GLU A 170 33.58 -64.20 6.17
#